data_AF-A0A4P2PYJ8-F1
#
_entry.id   AF-A0A4P2PYJ8-F1
#
_cell.length_a   1.000
_cell.length_b   1.000
_cell.length_c   1.000
_cell.angle_alpha   90.00
_cell.angle_beta   90.00
_cell.angle_gamma   90.00
#
_symmetry.space_group_name_H-M   'P 1'
#
loop_
_entity.id
_entity.type
_entity.pdbx_description
1 polymer ?
#
loop_
_entity_poly.entity_id
_entity_poly.type
_entity_poly.pdbx_seq_one_letter_code
_entity_poly.pdbx_strand_id
1 'polypeptide(L)'
;MTQSVVSPDPQDLLPAPAAGLIAPAFQHNAAIPSKLLFGLLPIRRVIPQDVHSVLDYSNGATVALAGLSSNRPEARLAGALLGASVISVSLLTDYRMSLAKLIPIEVHEALDYAWSASVIAAPFVFGYRKRAPLAALVHIATGVATVLGSMFTDYRTARGVGRARAA
;
A
#
# COMPACT_ATOMS: atom_id res chain seq x y z
N MET A 1 -4.33 65.17 -15.31
CA MET A 1 -4.65 63.73 -15.13
C MET A 1 -4.75 63.11 -16.51
N THR A 2 -3.67 62.50 -17.00
CA THR A 2 -3.65 61.76 -18.26
C THR A 2 -3.33 60.31 -17.92
N GLN A 3 -4.31 59.41 -18.05
CA GLN A 3 -4.10 57.98 -17.90
C GLN A 3 -3.56 57.41 -19.21
N SER A 4 -2.36 56.86 -19.17
CA SER A 4 -1.77 56.07 -20.25
C SER A 4 -2.45 54.71 -20.29
N VAL A 5 -3.09 54.38 -21.41
CA VAL A 5 -3.62 53.04 -21.68
C VAL A 5 -2.44 52.12 -21.95
N VAL A 6 -2.21 51.16 -21.05
CA VAL A 6 -1.23 50.08 -21.24
C VAL A 6 -1.90 49.02 -22.12
N SER A 7 -1.37 48.80 -23.32
CA SER A 7 -1.78 47.68 -24.17
C SER A 7 -1.17 46.36 -23.64
N PRO A 8 -1.92 45.24 -23.65
CA PRO A 8 -1.40 43.96 -23.18
C PRO A 8 -0.30 43.42 -24.10
N ASP A 9 0.66 42.70 -23.52
CA ASP A 9 1.78 42.07 -24.21
C ASP A 9 1.25 40.88 -25.05
N PRO A 10 1.68 40.71 -26.32
CA PRO A 10 1.30 39.56 -27.16
C PRO A 10 1.49 38.17 -26.50
N GLN A 11 2.32 38.07 -25.47
CA GLN A 11 2.54 36.83 -24.72
C GLN A 11 1.35 36.45 -23.82
N ASP A 12 0.52 37.43 -23.42
CA ASP A 12 -0.68 37.21 -22.61
C ASP A 12 -1.86 36.66 -23.43
N LEU A 13 -1.73 36.65 -24.76
CA LEU A 13 -2.74 36.16 -25.71
C LEU A 13 -2.49 34.72 -26.19
N LEU A 14 -1.43 34.07 -25.71
CA LEU A 14 -1.15 32.67 -26.06
C LEU A 14 -1.90 31.72 -25.11
N PRO A 15 -2.76 30.81 -25.63
CA PRO A 15 -3.40 29.81 -24.79
C PRO A 15 -2.34 28.86 -24.21
N ALA A 16 -2.46 28.56 -22.91
CA ALA A 16 -1.61 27.58 -22.23
C ALA A 16 -1.61 26.24 -23.00
N PRO A 17 -0.46 25.55 -23.13
CA PRO A 17 -0.41 24.28 -23.84
C PRO A 17 -1.35 23.28 -23.16
N ALA A 18 -2.26 22.71 -23.95
CA ALA A 18 -3.18 21.68 -23.51
C ALA A 18 -2.38 20.53 -22.87
N ALA A 19 -2.49 20.40 -21.56
CA ALA A 19 -1.84 19.35 -20.79
C ALA A 19 -2.29 17.99 -21.34
N GLY A 20 -1.30 17.21 -21.78
CA GLY A 20 -1.49 15.95 -22.47
C GLY A 20 -2.41 14.99 -21.74
N LEU A 21 -3.41 14.52 -22.48
CA LEU A 21 -4.03 13.23 -22.25
C LEU A 21 -2.95 12.16 -22.39
N ILE A 22 -2.90 11.22 -21.44
CA ILE A 22 -2.06 10.01 -21.40
C ILE A 22 -0.65 10.21 -20.80
N ALA A 23 -0.60 10.33 -19.47
CA ALA A 23 0.52 9.84 -18.66
C ALA A 23 -0.06 9.22 -17.37
N PRO A 24 0.36 8.03 -16.92
CA PRO A 24 0.01 7.58 -15.58
C PRO A 24 0.68 8.55 -14.61
N ALA A 25 -0.12 9.34 -13.90
CA ALA A 25 0.37 10.25 -12.89
C ALA A 25 0.97 9.46 -11.72
N PHE A 26 2.25 9.08 -11.83
CA PHE A 26 3.15 8.98 -10.69
C PHE A 26 3.33 10.40 -10.16
N GLN A 27 2.28 10.91 -9.54
CA GLN A 27 2.29 12.22 -8.92
C GLN A 27 3.18 12.10 -7.70
N HIS A 28 4.35 12.73 -7.77
CA HIS A 28 5.29 12.84 -6.66
C HIS A 28 4.67 13.79 -5.63
N ASN A 29 3.68 13.31 -4.87
CA ASN A 29 3.05 14.08 -3.78
C ASN A 29 4.03 14.15 -2.60
N ALA A 30 5.12 14.90 -2.79
CA ALA A 30 6.05 15.30 -1.75
C ALA A 30 5.46 16.52 -1.04
N ALA A 31 4.89 16.32 0.15
CA ALA A 31 4.67 17.44 1.07
C ALA A 31 4.64 17.02 2.54
N ILE A 32 4.51 15.73 2.86
CA ILE A 32 4.49 15.27 4.25
C ILE A 32 5.33 13.99 4.36
N PRO A 33 6.50 14.04 5.04
CA PRO A 33 7.31 12.84 5.24
C PRO A 33 6.54 11.83 6.08
N SER A 34 6.62 10.55 5.71
CA SER A 34 6.16 9.46 6.57
C SER A 34 6.88 9.51 7.92
N LYS A 35 6.19 9.11 8.98
CA LYS A 35 6.80 9.01 10.31
C LYS A 35 7.95 7.97 10.25
N LEU A 36 8.98 8.18 11.07
CA LEU A 36 10.03 7.19 11.28
C LEU A 36 9.40 5.83 11.62
N LEU A 37 10.09 4.73 11.32
CA LEU A 37 9.59 3.40 11.69
C LEU A 37 9.39 3.33 13.21
N PHE A 38 8.15 3.10 13.63
CA PHE A 38 7.67 3.23 15.02
C PHE A 38 7.95 4.59 15.70
N GLY A 39 8.26 5.64 14.93
CA GLY A 39 8.69 6.94 15.45
C GLY A 39 10.12 6.96 15.99
N LEU A 40 10.89 5.86 15.85
CA LEU A 40 12.13 5.63 16.59
C LEU A 40 13.32 5.28 15.69
N LEU A 41 13.13 4.44 14.67
CA LEU A 41 14.23 3.91 13.87
C LEU A 41 14.47 4.79 12.62
N PRO A 42 15.70 5.31 12.41
CA PRO A 42 16.05 6.12 11.24
C PRO A 42 16.28 5.24 10.00
N ILE A 43 15.27 4.47 9.60
CA ILE A 43 15.30 3.69 8.35
C ILE A 43 14.75 4.57 7.22
N ARG A 44 15.52 4.67 6.13
CA ARG A 44 15.07 5.38 4.94
C ARG A 44 13.95 4.60 4.26
N ARG A 45 12.78 5.22 4.15
CA ARG A 45 11.63 4.69 3.41
C ARG A 45 11.73 5.11 1.94
N VAL A 46 11.86 4.13 1.05
CA VAL A 46 12.15 4.33 -0.39
C VAL A 46 11.12 3.72 -1.32
N ILE A 47 10.32 2.77 -0.85
CA ILE A 47 9.26 2.13 -1.65
C ILE A 47 8.07 3.10 -1.68
N PRO A 48 7.66 3.60 -2.86
CA PRO A 48 6.51 4.50 -2.95
C PRO A 48 5.22 3.80 -2.49
N GLN A 49 4.31 4.55 -1.83
CA GLN A 49 3.00 4.02 -1.40
C GLN A 49 2.25 3.27 -2.50
N ASP A 50 2.27 3.79 -3.73
CA ASP A 50 1.57 3.14 -4.84
C ASP A 50 2.20 1.79 -5.21
N VAL A 51 3.53 1.67 -5.14
CA VAL A 51 4.19 0.38 -5.35
C VAL A 51 3.79 -0.60 -4.24
N HIS A 52 3.82 -0.16 -2.98
CA HIS A 52 3.39 -0.99 -1.85
C HIS A 52 1.94 -1.47 -2.00
N SER A 53 1.03 -0.58 -2.38
CA SER A 53 -0.39 -0.95 -2.50
C SER A 53 -0.62 -2.00 -3.61
N VAL A 54 0.16 -1.99 -4.69
CA VAL A 54 0.15 -3.08 -5.70
C VAL A 54 0.68 -4.39 -5.10
N LEU A 55 1.72 -4.31 -4.28
CA LEU A 55 2.28 -5.46 -3.58
C LEU A 55 1.25 -6.06 -2.62
N ASP A 56 0.41 -5.28 -1.95
CA ASP A 56 -0.60 -5.83 -1.03
C ASP A 56 -1.63 -6.70 -1.76
N TYR A 57 -2.17 -6.20 -2.88
CA TYR A 57 -3.09 -6.97 -3.72
C TYR A 57 -2.42 -8.22 -4.29
N SER A 58 -1.17 -8.07 -4.76
CA SER A 58 -0.40 -9.17 -5.34
C SER A 58 -0.05 -10.25 -4.30
N ASN A 59 0.33 -9.84 -3.09
CA ASN A 59 0.64 -10.71 -1.96
C ASN A 59 -0.60 -11.42 -1.46
N GLY A 60 -1.74 -10.71 -1.36
CA GLY A 60 -3.03 -11.31 -1.00
C GLY A 60 -3.46 -12.37 -2.00
N ALA A 61 -3.39 -12.08 -3.30
CA ALA A 61 -3.66 -13.05 -4.35
C ALA A 61 -2.71 -14.24 -4.29
N THR A 62 -1.41 -13.99 -4.09
CA THR A 62 -0.38 -15.04 -4.00
C THR A 62 -0.65 -15.99 -2.83
N VAL A 63 -0.93 -15.46 -1.64
CA VAL A 63 -1.25 -16.25 -0.44
C VAL A 63 -2.57 -17.02 -0.62
N ALA A 64 -3.60 -16.37 -1.16
CA ALA A 64 -4.87 -17.03 -1.46
C ALA A 64 -4.68 -18.19 -2.42
N LEU A 65 -4.06 -17.96 -3.57
CA LEU A 65 -3.88 -18.95 -4.62
C LEU A 65 -2.98 -20.10 -4.13
N ALA A 66 -1.88 -19.81 -3.44
CA ALA A 66 -1.00 -20.84 -2.90
C ALA A 66 -1.72 -21.78 -1.92
N GLY A 67 -2.57 -21.22 -1.04
CA GLY A 67 -3.40 -22.01 -0.16
C GLY A 67 -4.48 -22.80 -0.91
N LEU A 68 -5.25 -22.13 -1.78
CA LEU A 68 -6.39 -22.72 -2.51
C LEU A 68 -5.98 -23.85 -3.46
N SER A 69 -4.79 -23.77 -4.06
CA SER A 69 -4.19 -24.81 -4.90
C SER A 69 -3.68 -26.02 -4.11
N SER A 70 -3.62 -25.95 -2.78
CA SER A 70 -3.24 -27.10 -1.95
C SER A 70 -4.36 -28.14 -1.87
N ASN A 71 -3.97 -29.42 -1.74
CA ASN A 71 -4.89 -30.51 -1.40
C ASN A 71 -5.15 -30.62 0.12
N ARG A 72 -4.58 -29.74 0.93
CA ARG A 72 -4.76 -29.74 2.39
C ARG A 72 -5.80 -28.69 2.81
N PRO A 73 -6.88 -29.07 3.51
CA PRO A 73 -7.93 -28.13 3.88
C PRO A 73 -7.42 -26.99 4.78
N GLU A 74 -6.41 -27.26 5.62
CA GLU A 74 -5.84 -26.27 6.52
C GLU A 74 -5.07 -25.18 5.76
N ALA A 75 -4.32 -25.57 4.72
CA ALA A 75 -3.63 -24.62 3.85
C ALA A 75 -4.61 -23.79 3.02
N ARG A 76 -5.69 -24.42 2.53
CA ARG A 76 -6.78 -23.73 1.80
C ARG A 76 -7.46 -22.70 2.67
N LEU A 77 -7.84 -23.06 3.90
CA LEU A 77 -8.47 -22.16 4.85
C LEU A 77 -7.54 -21.00 5.21
N ALA A 78 -6.28 -21.30 5.56
CA ALA A 78 -5.30 -20.27 5.91
C ALA A 78 -5.06 -19.30 4.74
N GLY A 79 -4.85 -19.82 3.53
CA GLY A 79 -4.65 -18.99 2.34
C GLY A 79 -5.87 -18.13 2.01
N ALA A 80 -7.07 -18.71 2.04
CA ALA A 80 -8.30 -17.98 1.77
C ALA A 80 -8.52 -16.83 2.77
N LEU A 81 -8.39 -17.10 4.07
CA LEU A 81 -8.61 -16.10 5.11
C LEU A 81 -7.54 -14.99 5.07
N LEU A 82 -6.26 -15.36 5.00
CA LEU A 82 -5.16 -14.40 5.01
C LEU A 82 -5.09 -13.60 3.70
N GLY A 83 -5.32 -14.24 2.56
CA GLY A 83 -5.39 -13.55 1.28
C GLY A 83 -6.57 -12.58 1.22
N ALA A 84 -7.76 -13.01 1.64
CA ALA A 84 -8.93 -12.14 1.70
C ALA A 84 -8.75 -10.98 2.68
N SER A 85 -8.09 -11.21 3.83
CA SER A 85 -7.91 -10.17 4.84
C SER A 85 -7.04 -9.02 4.34
N VAL A 86 -5.89 -9.29 3.72
CA VAL A 86 -5.00 -8.22 3.23
C VAL A 86 -5.61 -7.48 2.05
N ILE A 87 -6.31 -8.17 1.15
CA ILE A 87 -7.04 -7.53 0.05
C ILE A 87 -8.14 -6.63 0.63
N SER A 88 -8.88 -7.10 1.64
CA SER A 88 -9.95 -6.31 2.26
C SER A 88 -9.40 -5.07 2.97
N VAL A 89 -8.31 -5.23 3.74
CA VAL A 89 -7.64 -4.10 4.39
C VAL A 89 -7.17 -3.09 3.34
N SER A 90 -6.53 -3.56 2.27
CA SER A 90 -6.06 -2.75 1.13
C SER A 90 -7.18 -1.95 0.47
N LEU A 91 -8.28 -2.62 0.13
CA LEU A 91 -9.46 -1.98 -0.47
C LEU A 91 -10.06 -0.88 0.41
N LEU A 92 -9.88 -0.98 1.73
CA LEU A 92 -10.45 -0.08 2.72
C LEU A 92 -9.45 0.96 3.25
N THR A 93 -8.19 0.95 2.82
CA THR A 93 -7.13 1.83 3.36
C THR A 93 -7.17 3.23 2.77
N ASP A 94 -6.79 4.24 3.54
CA ASP A 94 -6.65 5.62 3.07
C ASP A 94 -5.42 5.84 2.17
N TYR A 95 -5.40 5.21 1.00
CA TYR A 95 -4.42 5.44 -0.05
C TYR A 95 -5.08 5.55 -1.44
N ARG A 96 -4.30 5.75 -2.51
CA ARG A 96 -4.85 6.07 -3.84
C ARG A 96 -5.65 4.92 -4.46
N MET A 97 -5.16 3.69 -4.33
CA MET A 97 -5.71 2.50 -4.99
C MET A 97 -6.77 1.75 -4.17
N SER A 98 -7.34 2.39 -3.15
CA SER A 98 -8.42 1.84 -2.33
C SER A 98 -9.77 2.01 -3.01
N LEU A 99 -10.72 1.12 -2.75
CA LEU A 99 -12.12 1.33 -3.09
C LEU A 99 -12.80 2.31 -2.13
N ALA A 100 -12.51 2.22 -0.83
CA ALA A 100 -13.00 3.12 0.20
C ALA A 100 -11.86 3.44 1.17
N LYS A 101 -11.91 4.63 1.79
CA LYS A 101 -10.83 5.12 2.66
C LYS A 101 -11.30 5.12 4.12
N LEU A 102 -11.46 3.94 4.68
CA LEU A 102 -12.01 3.73 6.03
C LEU A 102 -10.92 3.46 7.08
N ILE A 103 -9.84 2.79 6.67
CA ILE A 103 -8.70 2.43 7.52
C ILE A 103 -7.61 3.50 7.37
N PRO A 104 -7.22 4.21 8.45
CA PRO A 104 -6.10 5.15 8.42
C PRO A 104 -4.79 4.46 8.01
N ILE A 105 -3.90 5.17 7.31
CA ILE A 105 -2.65 4.58 6.80
C ILE A 105 -1.75 4.05 7.92
N GLU A 106 -1.77 4.67 9.10
CA GLU A 106 -0.99 4.23 10.25
C GLU A 106 -1.51 2.90 10.82
N VAL A 107 -2.82 2.68 10.73
CA VAL A 107 -3.43 1.40 11.12
C VAL A 107 -3.08 0.32 10.09
N HIS A 108 -3.09 0.65 8.80
CA HIS A 108 -2.66 -0.26 7.74
C HIS A 108 -1.21 -0.70 7.93
N GLU A 109 -0.27 0.22 8.16
CA GLU A 109 1.14 -0.13 8.43
C GLU A 109 1.27 -1.12 9.60
N ALA A 110 0.54 -0.91 10.70
CA ALA A 110 0.54 -1.84 11.83
C ALA A 110 -0.05 -3.21 11.45
N LEU A 111 -1.10 -3.21 10.63
CA LEU A 111 -1.72 -4.43 10.13
C LEU A 111 -0.79 -5.22 9.20
N ASP A 112 0.08 -4.56 8.43
CA ASP A 112 1.03 -5.27 7.56
C ASP A 112 2.00 -6.13 8.37
N TYR A 113 2.51 -5.61 9.48
CA TYR A 113 3.38 -6.38 10.38
C TYR A 113 2.62 -7.52 11.06
N ALA A 114 1.39 -7.27 11.52
CA ALA A 114 0.57 -8.30 12.15
C ALA A 114 0.18 -9.40 11.14
N TRP A 115 -0.21 -9.02 9.93
CA TRP A 115 -0.59 -9.92 8.85
C TRP A 115 0.61 -10.75 8.39
N SER A 116 1.75 -10.11 8.11
CA SER A 116 2.96 -10.81 7.68
C SER A 116 3.46 -11.82 8.73
N ALA A 117 3.45 -11.46 10.01
CA ALA A 117 3.72 -12.40 11.10
C ALA A 117 2.73 -13.58 11.11
N SER A 118 1.44 -13.31 10.90
CA SER A 118 0.39 -14.33 10.83
C SER A 118 0.60 -15.28 9.64
N VAL A 119 0.98 -14.77 8.48
CA VAL A 119 1.26 -15.56 7.27
C VAL A 119 2.50 -16.44 7.47
N ILE A 120 3.57 -15.92 8.08
CA ILE A 120 4.76 -16.70 8.43
C ILE A 120 4.41 -17.81 9.42
N ALA A 121 3.59 -17.51 10.42
CA ALA A 121 3.20 -18.45 11.46
C ALA A 121 2.20 -19.51 10.98
N ALA A 122 1.38 -19.20 9.96
CA ALA A 122 0.25 -20.04 9.54
C ALA A 122 0.62 -21.51 9.26
N PRO A 123 1.71 -21.84 8.51
CA PRO A 123 2.06 -23.24 8.26
C PRO A 123 2.38 -24.05 9.52
N PHE A 124 2.84 -23.37 10.58
CA PHE A 124 3.17 -23.98 11.85
C PHE A 124 1.92 -24.12 12.72
N VAL A 125 1.15 -23.04 12.87
CA VAL A 125 -0.07 -23.00 13.70
C VAL A 125 -1.14 -23.96 13.17
N PHE A 126 -1.37 -23.97 11.85
CA PHE A 126 -2.33 -24.86 11.21
C PHE A 126 -1.73 -26.22 10.82
N GLY A 127 -0.46 -26.47 11.16
CA GLY A 127 0.20 -27.76 11.01
C GLY A 127 0.35 -28.27 9.57
N TYR A 128 0.34 -27.39 8.56
CA TYR A 128 0.52 -27.78 7.16
C TYR A 128 1.96 -27.61 6.64
N ARG A 129 2.91 -27.16 7.46
CA ARG A 129 4.32 -26.92 7.05
C ARG A 129 4.97 -28.07 6.29
N LYS A 130 4.78 -29.31 6.74
CA LYS A 130 5.29 -30.54 6.10
C LYS A 130 4.29 -31.19 5.15
N ARG A 131 2.99 -30.93 5.34
CA ARG A 131 1.88 -31.58 4.60
C ARG A 131 1.52 -30.88 3.28
N ALA A 132 1.85 -29.59 3.18
CA ALA A 132 1.69 -28.75 2.00
C ALA A 132 2.96 -27.87 1.85
N PRO A 133 4.12 -28.45 1.51
CA PRO A 133 5.41 -27.76 1.57
C PRO A 133 5.49 -26.56 0.63
N LEU A 134 4.86 -26.61 -0.55
CA LEU A 134 4.83 -25.49 -1.49
C LEU A 134 4.01 -24.30 -0.95
N ALA A 135 2.78 -24.54 -0.48
CA ALA A 135 1.95 -23.50 0.12
C ALA A 135 2.64 -22.89 1.36
N ALA A 136 3.26 -23.73 2.18
CA ALA A 136 4.02 -23.27 3.34
C ALA A 136 5.21 -22.39 2.96
N LEU A 137 5.97 -22.78 1.93
CA LEU A 137 7.09 -21.99 1.43
C LEU A 137 6.61 -20.64 0.89
N VAL A 138 5.57 -20.63 0.06
CA VAL A 138 5.02 -19.39 -0.50
C VAL A 138 4.53 -18.46 0.59
N HIS A 139 3.76 -18.96 1.57
CA HIS A 139 3.29 -18.13 2.69
C HIS A 139 4.47 -17.52 3.46
N ILE A 140 5.45 -18.33 3.88
CA ILE A 140 6.61 -17.83 4.63
C ILE A 140 7.39 -16.80 3.81
N ALA A 141 7.67 -17.09 2.54
CA ALA A 141 8.41 -16.18 1.67
C ALA A 141 7.65 -14.86 1.45
N THR A 142 6.35 -14.92 1.17
CA THR A 142 5.51 -13.72 1.02
C THR A 142 5.48 -12.92 2.31
N GLY A 143 5.25 -13.55 3.46
CA GLY A 143 5.23 -12.86 4.75
C GLY A 143 6.56 -12.16 5.05
N VAL A 144 7.71 -12.82 4.82
CA VAL A 144 9.03 -12.19 4.98
C VAL A 144 9.22 -11.02 4.00
N ALA A 145 8.85 -11.21 2.73
CA ALA A 145 8.94 -10.15 1.73
C ALA A 145 8.05 -8.95 2.09
N THR A 146 6.86 -9.18 2.64
CA THR A 146 5.95 -8.11 3.11
C THR A 146 6.54 -7.38 4.32
N VAL A 147 7.11 -8.06 5.32
CA VAL A 147 7.81 -7.38 6.43
C VAL A 147 8.86 -6.41 5.89
N LEU A 148 9.73 -6.90 5.00
CA LEU A 148 10.78 -6.08 4.41
C LEU A 148 10.19 -4.93 3.59
N GLY A 149 9.18 -5.21 2.77
CA GLY A 149 8.45 -4.20 2.01
C GLY A 149 7.93 -3.08 2.91
N SER A 150 7.14 -3.41 3.92
CA SER A 150 6.56 -2.46 4.87
C SER A 150 7.61 -1.62 5.62
N MET A 151 8.74 -2.23 5.99
CA MET A 151 9.84 -1.49 6.64
C MET A 151 10.42 -0.38 5.75
N PHE A 152 10.45 -0.60 4.44
CA PHE A 152 11.01 0.35 3.48
C PHE A 152 9.94 1.16 2.74
N THR A 153 8.65 0.98 3.03
CA THR A 153 7.55 1.75 2.43
C THR A 153 7.45 3.15 3.01
N ASP A 154 7.40 4.13 2.12
CA ASP A 154 7.04 5.50 2.45
C ASP A 154 5.52 5.63 2.46
N TYR A 155 4.93 5.40 3.64
CA TYR A 155 3.48 5.39 3.81
C TYR A 155 2.89 6.79 3.62
N ARG A 156 1.98 6.94 2.65
CA ARG A 156 1.35 8.23 2.33
C ARG A 156 -0.16 8.09 2.22
N THR A 157 -0.89 8.93 2.94
CA THR A 157 -2.35 8.99 2.85
C THR A 157 -2.80 9.60 1.53
N ALA A 158 -3.93 9.15 0.97
CA ALA A 158 -4.53 9.84 -0.17
C ALA A 158 -5.26 11.14 0.20
N ARG A 159 -5.78 11.26 1.42
CA ARG A 159 -6.49 12.46 1.88
C ARG A 159 -5.61 13.59 2.42
N GLY A 160 -4.29 13.41 2.50
CA GLY A 160 -3.41 14.26 3.32
C GLY A 160 -3.61 13.97 4.81
N VAL A 161 -2.61 14.29 5.65
CA VAL A 161 -2.52 13.88 7.07
C VAL A 161 -3.88 13.84 7.75
N GLY A 162 -4.18 12.66 8.30
CA GLY A 162 -5.44 12.34 8.93
C GLY A 162 -5.88 13.42 9.91
N ARG A 163 -7.19 13.65 9.95
CA ARG A 163 -7.94 14.43 10.95
C ARG A 163 -7.02 14.84 12.10
N ALA A 164 -6.43 16.03 12.01
CA ALA A 164 -5.95 16.71 13.19
C ALA A 164 -7.08 16.55 14.21
N ARG A 165 -6.77 15.96 15.36
CA ARG A 165 -7.70 15.92 16.48
C ARG A 165 -8.33 17.32 16.55
N ALA A 166 -9.64 17.39 16.34
CA ALA A 166 -10.39 18.55 16.76
C ALA A 166 -10.16 18.62 18.26
N ALA A 167 -9.26 19.52 18.66
CA ALA A 167 -8.99 19.95 20.01
C ALA A 167 -9.28 21.45 20.02
#